data_AF-A0A540N4L6-F1
#
_entry.id   AF-A0A540N4L6-F1
#
_cell.length_a   1.000
_cell.length_b   1.000
_cell.length_c   1.000
_cell.angle_alpha   90.00
_cell.angle_beta   90.00
_cell.angle_gamma   90.00
#
_symmetry.space_group_name_H-M   'P 1'
#
loop_
_entity.id
_entity.type
_entity.pdbx_description
1 polymer ?
#
loop_
_entity_poly.entity_id
_entity_poly.type
_entity_poly.pdbx_seq_one_letter_code
_entity_poly.pdbx_strand_id
1 'polypeptide(L)' 'MEALPIPKDTYKLGFIGAGKMAESIARGIVRSGVLPPNRISTFHPDPSRRQAFESFGVHLLSENDDV' A
#
# COMPACT_ATOMS: atom_id res chain seq x y z
N MET A 1 -15.65 22.08 -8.32
CA MET A 1 -15.62 20.79 -9.02
C MET A 1 -15.93 19.74 -7.98
N GLU A 2 -17.06 19.04 -8.09
CA GLU A 2 -17.38 17.96 -7.14
C GLU A 2 -16.54 16.74 -7.47
N ALA A 3 -15.85 16.18 -6.47
CA ALA A 3 -15.08 14.96 -6.63
C ALA A 3 -16.03 13.76 -6.69
N LEU A 4 -15.82 12.88 -7.67
CA LEU A 4 -16.52 11.60 -7.70
C LEU A 4 -16.09 10.75 -6.49
N PRO A 5 -17.01 9.96 -5.90
CA PRO A 5 -16.67 9.08 -4.79
C PRO A 5 -15.68 8.01 -5.22
N ILE A 6 -14.78 7.64 -4.30
CA ILE A 6 -13.83 6.55 -4.51
C ILE A 6 -14.58 5.20 -4.57
N PRO A 7 -14.40 4.38 -5.63
CA PRO A 7 -15.05 3.08 -5.73
C PRO A 7 -14.61 2.13 -4.60
N LYS A 8 -15.55 1.73 -3.74
CA LYS A 8 -15.26 0.89 -2.57
C LYS A 8 -14.67 -0.47 -2.92
N ASP A 9 -15.08 -1.04 -4.05
CA ASP A 9 -14.67 -2.39 -4.44
C ASP A 9 -13.41 -2.41 -5.31
N THR A 10 -12.94 -1.27 -5.85
CA THR A 10 -11.84 -1.22 -6.83
C THR A 10 -10.74 -0.18 -6.56
N TYR A 11 -10.84 0.60 -5.48
CA TYR A 11 -9.78 1.54 -5.08
C TYR A 11 -8.41 0.88 -4.85
N LYS A 12 -7.34 1.61 -5.18
CA LYS A 12 -5.97 1.25 -4.82
C LYS A 12 -5.55 2.06 -3.60
N LEU A 13 -4.65 1.51 -2.80
CA LEU A 13 -4.14 2.15 -1.59
C LEU A 13 -2.62 2.31 -1.68
N GLY A 14 -2.17 3.56 -1.72
CA GLY A 14 -0.76 3.91 -1.64
C GLY A 14 -0.35 4.33 -0.23
N PHE A 15 0.82 3.90 0.24
CA PHE A 15 1.45 4.43 1.45
C PHE A 15 2.68 5.25 1.09
N ILE A 16 2.61 6.57 1.34
CA ILE A 16 3.79 7.43 1.38
C ILE A 16 4.43 7.31 2.77
N GLY A 17 5.58 6.65 2.83
CA GLY A 17 6.25 6.30 4.07
C GLY A 17 5.94 4.87 4.51
N ALA A 18 6.79 3.93 4.11
CA ALA A 18 6.71 2.51 4.46
C ALA A 18 7.21 2.20 5.89
N GLY A 19 6.80 2.97 6.91
CA GLY A 19 7.17 2.74 8.31
C GLY A 19 6.37 1.62 9.00
N LYS A 20 6.63 1.36 10.29
CA LYS A 20 5.94 0.30 11.07
C LYS A 20 4.42 0.48 11.14
N MET A 21 3.96 1.73 11.15
CA MET A 21 2.52 2.06 11.13
C MET A 21 1.89 1.64 9.80
N ALA A 22 2.47 2.04 8.67
CA ALA A 22 1.98 1.65 7.35
C ALA A 22 1.95 0.12 7.19
N GLU A 23 2.99 -0.56 7.68
CA GLU A 23 3.06 -2.03 7.66
C GLU A 23 1.93 -2.66 8.49
N SER A 24 1.66 -2.13 9.69
CA SER A 24 0.60 -2.64 10.57
C SER A 24 -0.79 -2.47 9.94
N ILE A 25 -1.04 -1.31 9.30
CA ILE A 25 -2.29 -1.04 8.59
C ILE A 25 -2.42 -1.97 7.38
N ALA A 26 -1.39 -2.06 6.52
CA ALA A 26 -1.39 -2.90 5.33
C ALA A 26 -1.64 -4.38 5.68
N ARG A 27 -0.95 -4.91 6.70
CA ARG A 27 -1.18 -6.28 7.18
C ARG A 27 -2.60 -6.48 7.72
N GLY A 28 -3.13 -5.51 8.46
CA GLY A 28 -4.50 -5.54 8.96
C GLY A 28 -5.55 -5.57 7.84
N ILE A 29 -5.37 -4.73 6.83
CA ILE A 29 -6.22 -4.67 5.63
C ILE A 29 -6.20 -6.01 4.88
N VAL A 30 -5.02 -6.56 4.61
CA VAL A 30 -4.87 -7.83 3.91
C VAL A 30 -5.47 -8.98 4.72
N ARG A 31 -5.19 -9.05 6.02
CA ARG A 31 -5.69 -10.11 6.91
C ARG A 31 -7.21 -10.08 7.09
N SER A 32 -7.82 -8.88 7.08
CA SER A 32 -9.28 -8.72 7.19
C SER A 32 -10.02 -8.93 5.88
N GLY A 33 -9.31 -9.03 4.74
CA GLY A 33 -9.92 -9.18 3.42
C GLY A 33 -10.48 -7.89 2.84
N VAL A 34 -10.18 -6.72 3.44
CA VAL A 34 -10.65 -5.41 2.95
C VAL A 34 -10.03 -5.06 1.60
N LEU A 35 -8.74 -5.37 1.40
CA LEU A 35 -8.10 -5.31 0.10
C LEU A 35 -7.12 -6.47 -0.07
N PRO A 36 -7.01 -7.03 -1.30
CA PRO A 36 -5.90 -7.91 -1.63
C PRO A 36 -4.57 -7.11 -1.67
N PRO A 37 -3.43 -7.75 -1.35
CA PRO A 37 -2.15 -7.06 -1.25
C PRO A 37 -1.68 -6.44 -2.58
N ASN A 38 -2.08 -7.01 -3.74
CA ASN A 38 -1.76 -6.48 -5.06
C ASN A 38 -2.43 -5.12 -5.39
N ARG A 39 -3.34 -4.64 -4.55
CA ARG A 39 -3.95 -3.30 -4.64
C ARG A 39 -3.36 -2.31 -3.66
N ILE A 40 -2.31 -2.70 -2.97
CA ILE A 40 -1.54 -1.85 -2.08
C ILE A 40 -0.20 -1.58 -2.75
N SER A 41 0.26 -0.33 -2.70
CA SER A 41 1.56 0.09 -3.21
C SER A 41 2.32 0.95 -2.20
N THR A 42 3.65 0.92 -2.27
CA THR A 42 4.50 1.84 -1.50
C THR A 42 5.88 1.98 -2.13
N PHE A 43 6.60 3.03 -1.77
CA PHE A 43 8.02 3.22 -2.03
C PHE A 43 8.75 3.50 -0.72
N HIS A 44 10.00 3.05 -0.63
CA HIS A 44 10.90 3.44 0.45
C HIS A 44 12.37 3.32 0.02
N PRO A 45 13.24 4.30 0.37
CA PRO A 45 14.67 4.22 0.01
C PRO A 45 15.38 3.05 0.69
N ASP A 46 15.07 2.78 1.96
CA ASP A 46 15.60 1.63 2.71
C ASP A 46 15.10 0.29 2.12
N PRO A 47 16.00 -0.58 1.59
CA PRO A 47 15.65 -1.89 1.05
C PRO A 47 14.99 -2.83 2.06
N SER A 48 15.32 -2.73 3.35
CA SER A 48 14.74 -3.60 4.38
C SER A 48 13.25 -3.34 4.56
N ARG A 49 12.84 -2.07 4.45
CA ARG A 49 11.42 -1.66 4.49
C ARG A 49 10.69 -2.12 3.24
N ARG A 50 11.33 -2.06 2.07
CA ARG A 50 10.77 -2.63 0.83
C ARG A 50 10.50 -4.12 0.96
N GLN A 51 11.50 -4.90 1.40
CA GLN A 51 11.35 -6.34 1.60
C GLN A 51 10.23 -6.70 2.58
N ALA A 52 10.04 -5.91 3.65
CA ALA A 52 8.97 -6.16 4.62
C ALA A 52 7.56 -6.09 4.00
N PHE A 53 7.35 -5.21 3.01
CA PHE A 53 6.09 -5.08 2.28
C PHE A 53 5.94 -6.11 1.16
N GLU A 54 7.00 -6.34 0.41
CA GLU A 54 7.05 -7.37 -0.63
C GLU A 54 6.78 -8.77 -0.07
N SER A 55 7.22 -9.05 1.17
CA SER A 55 7.05 -10.35 1.83
C SER A 55 5.59 -10.80 2.00
N PHE A 56 4.62 -9.90 1.84
CA PHE A 56 3.20 -10.23 1.88
C PHE A 56 2.43 -9.77 0.64
N GLY A 57 3.15 -9.52 -0.47
CA GLY A 57 2.58 -9.30 -1.80
C GLY A 57 2.18 -7.86 -2.14
N VAL A 58 2.63 -6.87 -1.35
CA VAL A 58 2.43 -5.44 -1.68
C VAL A 58 3.33 -5.05 -2.84
N HIS A 59 2.82 -4.22 -3.75
CA HIS A 59 3.57 -3.77 -4.91
C HIS A 59 4.57 -2.68 -4.52
N LEU A 60 5.84 -2.88 -4.85
CA LEU A 60 6.88 -1.88 -4.63
C LEU A 60 7.05 -1.01 -5.86
N LEU A 61 7.11 0.30 -5.62
CA LEU A 61 7.32 1.30 -6.66
C LEU A 61 8.71 1.91 -6.58
N SER A 62 9.06 2.71 -7.58
CA SER A 62 10.41 3.26 -7.76
C SER A 62 10.59 4.60 -7.04
N GLU A 63 9.52 5.37 -6.91
CA GLU A 63 9.48 6.66 -6.23
C GLU A 63 8.09 6.94 -5.65
N ASN A 64 7.96 8.01 -4.85
CA ASN A 64 6.71 8.39 -4.21
C ASN A 64 5.66 8.89 -5.20
N ASP A 65 6.07 9.47 -6.33
CA ASP A 65 5.16 10.06 -7.31
C ASP A 65 4.36 8.97 -8.08
N ASP A 66 4.85 7.73 -8.06
CA ASP A 66 4.18 6.56 -8.64
C ASP A 66 3.09 5.95 -7.73
N VAL A 67 3.05 6.33 -6.45
CA VAL A 67 2.22 5.72 -5.38
C VAL A 67 0.78 6.23 -5.41
#